data_AF-A0AA42HEL8-F1
#
_entry.id   AF-A0AA42HEL8-F1
#
_cell.length_a   1.000
_cell.length_b   1.000
_cell.length_c   1.000
_cell.angle_alpha   90.00
_cell.angle_beta   90.00
_cell.angle_gamma   90.00
#
_symmetry.space_group_name_H-M   'P 1'
#
loop_
_entity.id
_entity.type
_entity.pdbx_description
1 polymer ?
#
loop_
_entity_poly.entity_id
_entity_poly.type
_entity_poly.pdbx_seq_one_letter_code
_entity_poly.pdbx_strand_id
1 'polypeptide(L)'
;MKSSSKTNAQRRAGALSTLAIALLIASGSALAAPVATPQKPAQPLVMLAHQQLLEGDLAAAQALLREAGAKGQGGTRALAEQAFLEDANGRHMRARQFYDALKDSDQAAVIAVPSAVNLTALGRFDQAQRAFADLQKRSPSPQVKAYAGLWSLWLGARGASDSGLKPEAAKARVQKLARAIKPVTPQQSALVALYLGKTDSAAVFAEIDALQAPEAVKRDLRSEAGLFAGAYLDYVRQDHQGALRTYQLALGQSRPAAMERQLLIQSSRALELSSR
;
A
#
# COMPACT_ATOMS: atom_id res chain seq x y z
N MET A 1 -54.35 -4.07 11.74
CA MET A 1 -53.60 -5.04 10.90
C MET A 1 -53.18 -4.35 9.61
N LYS A 2 -51.90 -3.94 9.50
CA LYS A 2 -51.29 -3.41 8.29
C LYS A 2 -49.76 -3.63 8.33
N SER A 3 -49.28 -4.24 7.25
CA SER A 3 -48.03 -4.02 6.51
C SER A 3 -46.64 -4.29 7.11
N SER A 4 -45.96 -5.20 6.42
CA SER A 4 -44.53 -5.53 6.38
C SER A 4 -43.55 -4.36 6.27
N SER A 5 -42.32 -4.58 6.78
CA SER A 5 -41.10 -4.21 6.06
C SER A 5 -39.91 -5.12 6.44
N LYS A 6 -39.29 -5.69 5.40
CA LYS A 6 -38.03 -6.44 5.42
C LYS A 6 -36.85 -5.46 5.47
N THR A 7 -35.78 -5.82 6.17
CA THR A 7 -34.41 -5.29 5.95
C THR A 7 -33.44 -6.38 6.39
N ASN A 8 -33.05 -7.31 5.51
CA ASN A 8 -31.94 -7.20 4.56
C ASN A 8 -30.61 -6.79 5.21
N ALA A 9 -30.02 -7.69 6.01
CA ALA A 9 -28.62 -7.62 6.41
C ALA A 9 -27.77 -8.39 5.38
N GLN A 10 -27.52 -7.76 4.23
CA GLN A 10 -26.46 -8.19 3.33
C GLN A 10 -25.12 -8.03 4.03
N ARG A 11 -24.58 -9.16 4.49
CA ARG A 11 -23.18 -9.36 4.87
C ARG A 11 -22.30 -8.84 3.73
N ARG A 12 -21.60 -7.72 3.96
CA ARG A 12 -20.60 -7.20 3.02
C ARG A 12 -19.28 -7.92 3.22
N ALA A 13 -18.78 -8.43 2.10
CA ALA A 13 -17.57 -9.20 1.96
C ALA A 13 -16.29 -8.36 2.11
N GLY A 14 -15.28 -8.99 2.72
CA GLY A 14 -13.84 -8.89 2.44
C GLY A 14 -13.22 -7.51 2.20
N ALA A 15 -12.64 -6.92 3.26
CA ALA A 15 -11.59 -5.91 3.09
C ALA A 15 -10.31 -6.62 2.62
N LEU A 16 -10.06 -6.56 1.32
CA LEU A 16 -8.81 -6.98 0.69
C LEU A 16 -7.72 -5.93 1.01
N SER A 17 -6.54 -6.39 1.45
CA SER A 17 -5.32 -5.58 1.57
C SER A 17 -5.08 -4.80 0.27
N THR A 18 -4.40 -3.66 0.29
CA THR A 18 -4.06 -2.88 -0.92
C THR A 18 -3.30 -3.70 -1.97
N LEU A 19 -2.56 -4.74 -1.56
CA LEU A 19 -2.00 -5.77 -2.45
C LEU A 19 -3.06 -6.56 -3.24
N ALA A 20 -4.25 -6.75 -2.68
CA ALA A 20 -5.37 -7.43 -3.33
C ALA A 20 -6.30 -6.47 -4.11
N ILE A 21 -6.07 -5.15 -4.05
CA ILE A 21 -6.79 -4.18 -4.90
C ILE A 21 -6.16 -4.07 -6.30
N ALA A 22 -4.91 -4.49 -6.48
CA ALA A 22 -4.30 -4.68 -7.79
C ALA A 22 -4.86 -5.92 -8.55
N LEU A 23 -5.82 -6.66 -7.97
CA LEU A 23 -6.10 -8.07 -8.28
C LEU A 23 -7.53 -8.37 -8.79
N LEU A 24 -8.32 -7.37 -9.21
CA LEU A 24 -9.72 -7.58 -9.62
C LEU A 24 -10.12 -7.09 -11.03
N ILE A 25 -9.18 -6.85 -11.94
CA ILE A 25 -9.49 -6.51 -13.34
C ILE A 25 -8.72 -7.43 -14.29
N ALA A 26 -9.10 -8.70 -14.39
CA ALA A 26 -8.80 -9.56 -15.55
C ALA A 26 -9.51 -10.91 -15.43
N SER A 27 -10.80 -10.96 -15.75
CA SER A 27 -11.45 -12.22 -16.12
C SER A 27 -12.63 -11.94 -17.03
N GLY A 28 -12.33 -11.77 -18.32
CA GLY A 28 -13.31 -11.89 -19.39
C GLY A 28 -13.53 -13.37 -19.68
N SER A 29 -14.71 -13.89 -19.34
CA SER A 29 -15.12 -15.24 -19.70
C SER A 29 -16.06 -15.18 -20.90
N ALA A 30 -15.61 -15.71 -22.04
CA ALA A 30 -16.49 -16.08 -23.15
C ALA A 30 -16.99 -17.52 -22.92
N LEU A 31 -18.29 -17.72 -23.13
CA LEU A 31 -19.00 -19.00 -23.01
C LEU A 31 -18.62 -19.96 -24.15
N ALA A 32 -18.29 -21.21 -23.83
CA ALA A 32 -18.46 -22.36 -24.72
C ALA A 32 -18.57 -23.68 -23.92
N ALA A 33 -19.36 -24.61 -24.45
CA ALA A 33 -19.86 -25.85 -23.84
C ALA A 33 -18.81 -27.01 -23.82
N PRO A 34 -19.11 -28.18 -23.22
CA PRO A 34 -18.14 -28.96 -22.43
C PRO A 34 -17.44 -30.09 -23.20
N VAL A 35 -16.13 -30.26 -23.02
CA VAL A 35 -15.42 -31.54 -23.25
C VAL A 35 -14.17 -31.65 -22.35
N ALA A 36 -13.97 -32.85 -21.80
CA ALA A 36 -12.81 -33.36 -21.04
C ALA A 36 -12.67 -32.88 -19.59
N THR A 37 -12.47 -33.83 -18.68
CA THR A 37 -12.08 -33.61 -17.29
C THR A 37 -10.80 -32.76 -17.24
N PRO A 38 -10.84 -31.52 -16.71
CA PRO A 38 -9.70 -30.64 -16.81
C PRO A 38 -8.61 -31.11 -15.84
N GLN A 39 -7.47 -31.57 -16.37
CA GLN A 39 -6.21 -31.32 -15.69
C GLN A 39 -6.20 -29.82 -15.36
N LYS A 40 -6.15 -29.49 -14.07
CA LYS A 40 -6.09 -28.11 -13.60
C LYS A 40 -4.98 -27.42 -14.41
N PRO A 41 -5.28 -26.41 -15.24
CA PRO A 41 -4.27 -25.82 -16.11
C PRO A 41 -3.10 -25.39 -15.24
N ALA A 42 -1.89 -25.81 -15.59
CA ALA A 42 -0.69 -25.46 -14.85
C ALA A 42 -0.66 -23.94 -14.68
N GLN A 43 -0.60 -23.47 -13.43
CA GLN A 43 -0.56 -22.03 -13.18
C GLN A 43 0.68 -21.45 -13.86
N PRO A 44 0.55 -20.33 -14.60
CA PRO A 44 1.69 -19.66 -15.19
C PRO A 44 2.76 -19.37 -14.13
N LEU A 45 4.04 -19.58 -14.43
CA LEU A 45 5.15 -19.39 -13.48
C LEU A 45 5.16 -17.99 -12.85
N VAL A 46 4.69 -16.98 -13.59
CA VAL A 46 4.56 -15.61 -13.08
C VAL A 46 3.51 -15.47 -11.98
N MET A 47 2.42 -16.24 -12.04
CA MET A 47 1.41 -16.27 -10.97
C MET A 47 1.93 -16.97 -9.72
N LEU A 48 2.74 -18.03 -9.90
CA LEU A 48 3.43 -18.67 -8.77
C LEU A 48 4.46 -17.73 -8.15
N ALA A 49 5.23 -17.00 -8.96
CA ALA A 49 6.17 -16.00 -8.46
C ALA A 49 5.46 -14.91 -7.66
N HIS A 50 4.31 -14.43 -8.14
CA HIS A 50 3.47 -13.48 -7.42
C HIS A 50 3.04 -14.02 -6.05
N GLN A 51 2.61 -15.28 -5.99
CA GLN A 51 2.23 -15.92 -4.73
C GLN A 51 3.43 -15.99 -3.76
N GLN A 52 4.61 -16.41 -4.24
CA GLN A 52 5.82 -16.45 -3.41
C GLN A 52 6.21 -15.06 -2.88
N LEU A 53 6.05 -14.01 -3.71
CA LEU A 53 6.24 -12.63 -3.27
C LEU A 53 5.26 -12.27 -2.15
N LEU A 54 3.97 -12.59 -2.30
CA LEU A 54 2.97 -12.36 -1.25
C LEU A 54 3.26 -13.13 0.04
N GLU A 55 3.83 -14.32 -0.06
CA GLU A 55 4.25 -15.15 1.08
C GLU A 55 5.54 -14.61 1.74
N GLY A 56 6.25 -13.71 1.05
CA GLY A 56 7.51 -13.13 1.50
C GLY A 56 8.74 -13.93 1.14
N ASP A 57 8.60 -15.02 0.36
CA ASP A 57 9.72 -15.77 -0.20
C ASP A 57 10.22 -15.10 -1.48
N LEU A 58 11.00 -14.03 -1.28
CA LEU A 58 11.56 -13.25 -2.38
C LEU A 58 12.55 -14.07 -3.22
N ALA A 59 13.20 -15.08 -2.64
CA ALA A 59 14.16 -15.94 -3.34
C ALA A 59 13.44 -16.91 -4.30
N ALA A 60 12.38 -17.55 -3.83
CA ALA A 60 11.53 -18.40 -4.67
C ALA A 60 10.85 -17.59 -5.77
N ALA A 61 10.30 -16.41 -5.45
CA ALA A 61 9.74 -15.49 -6.44
C ALA A 61 10.76 -15.15 -7.54
N GLN A 62 12.01 -14.83 -7.15
CA GLN A 62 13.09 -14.53 -8.10
C GLN A 62 13.45 -15.73 -8.98
N ALA A 63 13.45 -16.94 -8.43
CA ALA A 63 13.74 -18.16 -9.18
C ALA A 63 12.65 -18.43 -10.23
N LEU A 64 11.38 -18.33 -9.83
CA LEU A 64 10.23 -18.51 -10.71
C LEU A 64 10.18 -17.48 -11.84
N LEU A 65 10.50 -16.21 -11.57
CA LEU A 65 10.56 -15.18 -12.63
C LEU A 65 11.70 -15.42 -13.62
N ARG A 66 12.85 -15.93 -13.16
CA ARG A 66 13.95 -16.31 -14.06
C ARG A 66 13.56 -17.46 -14.97
N GLU A 67 12.90 -18.48 -14.41
CA GLU A 67 12.40 -19.62 -15.18
C GLU A 67 11.31 -19.20 -16.18
N ALA A 68 10.38 -18.33 -15.76
CA ALA A 68 9.38 -17.76 -16.65
C ALA A 68 10.03 -17.04 -17.84
N GLY A 69 11.04 -16.20 -17.58
CA GLY A 69 11.81 -15.51 -18.62
C GLY A 69 12.52 -16.47 -19.58
N ALA A 70 13.17 -17.52 -19.06
CA ALA A 70 13.83 -18.54 -19.88
C ALA A 70 12.85 -19.30 -20.79
N LYS A 71 11.59 -19.44 -20.38
CA LYS A 71 10.50 -20.06 -21.14
C LYS A 71 9.72 -19.08 -22.02
N GLY A 72 10.13 -17.81 -22.08
CA GLY A 72 9.41 -16.76 -22.82
C GLY A 72 8.00 -16.46 -22.28
N GLN A 73 7.75 -16.75 -21.00
CA GLN A 73 6.44 -16.59 -20.37
C GLN A 73 6.29 -15.21 -19.71
N GLY A 74 5.06 -14.69 -19.71
CA GLY A 74 4.63 -13.63 -18.80
C GLY A 74 4.65 -12.19 -19.33
N GLY A 75 5.39 -11.88 -20.40
CA GLY A 75 5.36 -10.56 -21.05
C GLY A 75 5.51 -9.39 -20.07
N THR A 76 4.67 -8.36 -20.23
CA THR A 76 4.61 -7.17 -19.36
C THR A 76 4.28 -7.50 -17.91
N ARG A 77 3.51 -8.57 -17.65
CA ARG A 77 3.23 -9.02 -16.28
C ARG A 77 4.48 -9.52 -15.57
N ALA A 78 5.37 -10.24 -16.24
CA ALA A 78 6.65 -10.67 -15.65
C ALA A 78 7.52 -9.46 -15.25
N LEU A 79 7.52 -8.40 -16.06
CA LEU A 79 8.21 -7.15 -15.73
C LEU A 79 7.59 -6.45 -14.51
N ALA A 80 6.27 -6.48 -14.37
CA ALA A 80 5.59 -5.92 -13.21
C ALA A 80 5.99 -6.65 -11.92
N GLU A 81 6.02 -7.99 -11.94
CA GLU A 81 6.48 -8.79 -10.79
C GLU A 81 7.96 -8.55 -10.48
N GLN A 82 8.81 -8.37 -11.49
CA GLN A 82 10.20 -7.97 -11.28
C GLN A 82 10.29 -6.61 -10.57
N ALA A 83 9.46 -5.63 -10.96
CA ALA A 83 9.42 -4.33 -10.28
C ALA A 83 9.07 -4.47 -8.78
N PHE A 84 8.03 -5.25 -8.46
CA PHE A 84 7.62 -5.48 -7.08
C PHE A 84 8.69 -6.18 -6.26
N LEU A 85 9.34 -7.19 -6.85
CA LEU A 85 10.41 -7.94 -6.21
C LEU A 85 11.65 -7.08 -5.92
N GLU A 86 12.03 -6.23 -6.88
CA GLU A 86 13.13 -5.29 -6.71
C GLU A 86 12.84 -4.27 -5.60
N ASP A 87 11.62 -3.76 -5.53
CA ASP A 87 11.19 -2.86 -4.45
C ASP A 87 11.18 -3.54 -3.07
N ALA A 88 10.64 -4.76 -2.98
CA ALA A 88 10.63 -5.53 -1.73
C ALA A 88 12.05 -5.77 -1.20
N ASN A 89 13.01 -5.93 -2.11
CA ASN A 89 14.44 -6.05 -1.79
C ASN A 89 15.16 -4.71 -1.54
N GLY A 90 14.45 -3.58 -1.53
CA GLY A 90 15.04 -2.25 -1.33
C GLY A 90 15.83 -1.72 -2.54
N ARG A 91 15.77 -2.40 -3.70
CA ARG A 91 16.45 -2.00 -4.94
C ARG A 91 15.58 -1.05 -5.76
N HIS A 92 15.15 0.05 -5.14
CA HIS A 92 14.15 0.98 -5.68
C HIS A 92 14.52 1.60 -7.03
N MET A 93 15.80 1.90 -7.26
CA MET A 93 16.24 2.44 -8.56
C MET A 93 16.08 1.41 -9.69
N ARG A 94 16.26 0.12 -9.39
CA ARG A 94 16.05 -0.95 -10.36
C ARG A 94 14.57 -1.22 -10.59
N ALA A 95 13.76 -1.21 -9.52
CA ALA A 95 12.29 -1.27 -9.64
C ALA A 95 11.74 -0.12 -10.51
N ARG A 96 12.26 1.10 -10.33
CA ARG A 96 11.88 2.29 -11.10
C ARG A 96 12.04 2.09 -12.61
N GLN A 97 13.14 1.45 -13.05
CA GLN A 97 13.36 1.15 -14.46
C GLN A 97 12.23 0.30 -15.05
N PHE A 98 11.77 -0.71 -14.31
CA PHE A 98 10.64 -1.54 -14.73
C PHE A 98 9.32 -0.78 -14.73
N TYR A 99 9.05 0.04 -13.70
CA TYR A 99 7.84 0.87 -13.69
C TYR A 99 7.80 1.89 -14.83
N ASP A 100 8.94 2.48 -15.19
CA ASP A 100 9.03 3.41 -16.32
C ASP A 100 8.75 2.69 -17.64
N ALA A 101 9.29 1.49 -17.83
CA ALA A 101 9.02 0.67 -19.01
C ALA A 101 7.55 0.23 -19.14
N LEU A 102 6.81 0.16 -18.02
CA LEU A 102 5.43 -0.32 -17.98
C LEU A 102 4.37 0.80 -17.98
N LYS A 103 4.77 2.08 -17.93
CA LYS A 103 3.88 3.23 -17.74
C LYS A 103 2.72 3.30 -18.74
N ASP A 104 2.97 2.92 -19.99
CA ASP A 104 2.00 2.96 -21.09
C ASP A 104 1.58 1.55 -21.56
N SER A 105 1.78 0.54 -20.71
CA SER A 105 1.41 -0.86 -20.99
C SER A 105 0.03 -1.24 -20.43
N ASP A 106 -0.42 -2.46 -20.74
CA ASP A 106 -1.59 -3.09 -20.13
C ASP A 106 -1.47 -3.26 -18.60
N GLN A 107 -0.25 -3.21 -18.04
CA GLN A 107 0.01 -3.27 -16.61
C GLN A 107 0.04 -1.90 -15.92
N ALA A 108 -0.15 -0.79 -16.65
CA ALA A 108 -0.04 0.56 -16.11
C ALA A 108 -0.93 0.78 -14.88
N ALA A 109 -2.16 0.27 -14.90
CA ALA A 109 -3.09 0.36 -13.77
C ALA A 109 -2.64 -0.48 -12.56
N VAL A 110 -2.05 -1.66 -12.82
CA VAL A 110 -1.57 -2.59 -11.79
C VAL A 110 -0.38 -2.00 -11.04
N ILE A 111 0.55 -1.37 -11.76
CA ILE A 111 1.77 -0.80 -11.17
C ILE A 111 1.59 0.60 -10.58
N ALA A 112 0.45 1.26 -10.81
CA ALA A 112 0.30 2.68 -10.52
C ALA A 112 0.57 3.03 -9.04
N VAL A 113 0.04 2.22 -8.11
CA VAL A 113 0.26 2.41 -6.67
C VAL A 113 1.70 2.08 -6.26
N PRO A 114 2.25 0.88 -6.53
CA PRO A 114 3.64 0.56 -6.19
C PRO A 114 4.65 1.54 -6.79
N SER A 115 4.45 1.97 -8.04
CA SER A 115 5.27 2.99 -8.71
C SER A 115 5.26 4.33 -7.98
N ALA A 116 4.11 4.76 -7.46
CA ALA A 116 4.01 6.00 -6.68
C ALA A 116 4.72 5.89 -5.32
N VAL A 117 4.61 4.75 -4.63
CA VAL A 117 5.34 4.47 -3.39
C VAL A 117 6.84 4.43 -3.62
N ASN A 118 7.28 3.80 -4.71
CA ASN A 118 8.68 3.76 -5.14
C ASN A 118 9.27 5.16 -5.33
N LEU A 119 8.51 6.11 -5.92
CA LEU A 119 8.95 7.50 -6.04
C LEU A 119 9.21 8.14 -4.66
N THR A 120 8.38 7.84 -3.66
CA THR A 120 8.61 8.28 -2.28
C THR A 120 9.86 7.65 -1.67
N ALA A 121 10.06 6.34 -1.87
CA ALA A 121 11.25 5.62 -1.39
C ALA A 121 12.56 6.11 -2.03
N LEU A 122 12.48 6.71 -3.22
CA LEU A 122 13.58 7.36 -3.92
C LEU A 122 13.77 8.85 -3.56
N GLY A 123 12.96 9.40 -2.65
CA GLY A 123 12.99 10.82 -2.30
C GLY A 123 12.47 11.75 -3.40
N ARG A 124 11.83 11.23 -4.45
CA ARG A 124 11.27 12.02 -5.57
C ARG A 124 9.89 12.55 -5.22
N PHE A 125 9.81 13.34 -4.14
CA PHE A 125 8.54 13.71 -3.50
C PHE A 125 7.58 14.47 -4.41
N ASP A 126 8.06 15.38 -5.27
CA ASP A 126 7.20 16.10 -6.21
C ASP A 126 6.57 15.19 -7.27
N GLN A 127 7.28 14.13 -7.67
CA GLN A 127 6.76 13.14 -8.60
C GLN A 127 5.76 12.22 -7.89
N ALA A 128 6.08 11.78 -6.67
CA ALA A 128 5.17 10.99 -5.83
C ALA A 128 3.87 11.74 -5.55
N GLN A 129 3.94 13.03 -5.19
CA GLN A 129 2.76 13.86 -4.92
C GLN A 129 1.84 13.95 -6.14
N ARG A 130 2.39 14.15 -7.34
CA ARG A 130 1.61 14.15 -8.58
C ARG A 130 0.97 12.79 -8.85
N ALA A 131 1.73 11.70 -8.70
CA ALA A 131 1.23 10.35 -8.91
C ALA A 131 0.08 10.00 -7.95
N PHE A 132 0.19 10.34 -6.66
CA PHE A 132 -0.89 10.12 -5.69
C PHE A 132 -2.09 11.03 -5.93
N ALA A 133 -1.90 12.29 -6.33
CA ALA A 133 -3.00 13.17 -6.71
C ALA A 133 -3.79 12.60 -7.91
N ASP A 134 -3.09 12.07 -8.91
CA ASP A 134 -3.72 11.41 -10.06
C ASP A 134 -4.47 10.14 -9.65
N LEU A 135 -3.89 9.29 -8.80
CA LEU A 135 -4.56 8.12 -8.23
C LEU A 135 -5.83 8.49 -7.46
N GLN A 136 -5.75 9.52 -6.60
CA GLN A 136 -6.88 9.99 -5.82
C GLN A 136 -8.02 10.54 -6.70
N LYS A 137 -7.68 11.17 -7.82
CA LYS A 137 -8.67 11.72 -8.76
C LYS A 137 -9.28 10.65 -9.66
N ARG A 138 -8.44 9.80 -10.25
CA ARG A 138 -8.78 8.98 -11.43
C ARG A 138 -9.00 7.50 -11.14
N SER A 139 -8.48 6.96 -10.03
CA SER A 139 -8.63 5.53 -9.74
C SER A 139 -10.11 5.12 -9.69
N PRO A 140 -10.52 3.99 -10.26
CA PRO A 140 -11.89 3.50 -10.09
C PRO A 140 -12.14 2.94 -8.68
N SER A 141 -11.09 2.60 -7.92
CA SER A 141 -11.20 2.02 -6.58
C SER A 141 -11.26 3.10 -5.49
N PRO A 142 -12.36 3.20 -4.71
CA PRO A 142 -12.43 4.10 -3.56
C PRO A 142 -11.33 3.85 -2.53
N GLN A 143 -10.93 2.59 -2.34
CA GLN A 143 -9.85 2.19 -1.44
C GLN A 143 -8.51 2.78 -1.88
N VAL A 144 -8.18 2.70 -3.18
CA VAL A 144 -6.96 3.33 -3.73
C VAL A 144 -7.01 4.85 -3.60
N LYS A 145 -8.18 5.47 -3.81
CA LYS A 145 -8.32 6.93 -3.61
C LYS A 145 -8.05 7.33 -2.17
N ALA A 146 -8.59 6.58 -1.21
CA ALA A 146 -8.36 6.84 0.21
C ALA A 146 -6.88 6.66 0.59
N TYR A 147 -6.26 5.56 0.13
CA TYR A 147 -4.84 5.29 0.34
C TYR A 147 -3.92 6.37 -0.27
N ALA A 148 -4.19 6.81 -1.50
CA ALA A 148 -3.49 7.94 -2.11
C ALA A 148 -3.69 9.26 -1.33
N GLY A 149 -4.87 9.42 -0.72
CA GLY A 149 -5.13 10.49 0.24
C GLY A 149 -4.23 10.44 1.47
N LEU A 150 -4.01 9.25 2.05
CA LEU A 150 -3.08 9.07 3.18
C LEU A 150 -1.64 9.46 2.80
N TRP A 151 -1.20 9.10 1.60
CA TRP A 151 0.09 9.58 1.07
C TRP A 151 0.18 11.11 0.94
N SER A 152 -0.93 11.76 0.59
CA SER A 152 -0.98 13.24 0.60
C SER A 152 -0.79 13.80 2.01
N LEU A 153 -1.26 13.12 3.06
CA LEU A 153 -0.98 13.49 4.45
C LEU A 153 0.49 13.30 4.79
N TRP A 154 1.07 12.16 4.43
CA TRP A 154 2.48 11.85 4.69
C TRP A 154 3.41 12.86 4.01
N LEU A 155 3.26 13.07 2.69
CA LEU A 155 4.06 14.00 1.91
C LEU A 155 3.82 15.45 2.36
N GLY A 156 2.57 15.80 2.70
CA GLY A 156 2.21 17.12 3.21
C GLY A 156 2.82 17.42 4.58
N ALA A 157 2.85 16.43 5.47
CA ALA A 157 3.47 16.54 6.80
C ALA A 157 4.98 16.69 6.67
N ARG A 158 5.61 15.78 5.91
CA ARG A 158 7.06 15.79 5.69
C ARG A 158 7.53 17.08 5.04
N GLY A 159 6.90 17.50 3.93
CA GLY A 159 7.27 18.74 3.25
C GLY A 159 7.07 20.00 4.09
N ALA A 160 6.09 20.00 4.99
CA ALA A 160 5.92 21.08 5.97
C ALA A 160 7.08 21.09 7.00
N SER A 161 7.48 19.93 7.49
CA SER A 161 8.64 19.78 8.39
C SER A 161 9.94 20.20 7.70
N ASP A 162 10.20 19.70 6.49
CA ASP A 162 11.43 19.97 5.72
C ASP A 162 11.56 21.46 5.34
N SER A 163 10.44 22.17 5.19
CA SER A 163 10.42 23.63 4.94
C SER A 163 10.48 24.49 6.21
N GLY A 164 10.58 23.88 7.39
CA GLY A 164 10.61 24.60 8.66
C GLY A 164 9.30 25.32 9.00
N LEU A 165 8.17 24.86 8.45
CA LEU A 165 6.87 25.43 8.75
C LEU A 165 6.55 25.27 10.24
N LYS A 166 6.07 26.34 10.88
CA LYS A 166 5.72 26.31 12.31
C LYS A 166 4.75 25.14 12.60
N PRO A 167 4.91 24.41 13.72
CA PRO A 167 4.12 23.21 14.01
C PRO A 167 2.59 23.38 13.88
N GLU A 168 2.03 24.48 14.38
CA GLU A 168 0.59 24.74 14.27
C GLU A 168 0.13 24.98 12.83
N ALA A 169 0.96 25.62 12.00
CA ALA A 169 0.67 25.83 10.58
C ALA A 169 0.80 24.51 9.79
N ALA A 170 1.80 23.67 10.11
CA ALA A 170 1.94 22.33 9.57
C ALA A 170 0.71 21.48 9.90
N LYS A 171 0.30 21.45 11.17
CA LYS A 171 -0.90 20.78 11.66
C LYS A 171 -2.16 21.26 10.96
N ALA A 172 -2.39 22.56 10.85
CA ALA A 172 -3.55 23.10 10.14
C ALA A 172 -3.58 22.67 8.66
N ARG A 173 -2.41 22.65 7.99
CA ARG A 173 -2.27 22.18 6.61
C ARG A 173 -2.64 20.71 6.47
N VAL A 174 -2.09 19.81 7.29
CA VAL A 174 -2.44 18.38 7.21
C VAL A 174 -3.88 18.11 7.62
N GLN A 175 -4.44 18.84 8.59
CA GLN A 175 -5.86 18.73 8.92
C GLN A 175 -6.76 19.12 7.75
N LYS A 176 -6.40 20.15 6.98
CA LYS A 176 -7.11 20.53 5.74
C LYS A 176 -7.08 19.39 4.71
N LEU A 177 -5.92 18.77 4.51
CA LEU A 177 -5.77 17.61 3.62
C LEU A 177 -6.62 16.42 4.11
N ALA A 178 -6.60 16.14 5.42
CA ALA A 178 -7.33 15.02 6.02
C ALA A 178 -8.85 15.11 5.81
N ARG A 179 -9.41 16.33 5.87
CA ARG A 179 -10.85 16.57 5.60
C ARG A 179 -11.28 16.23 4.18
N ALA A 180 -10.36 16.22 3.21
CA ALA A 180 -10.66 15.89 1.82
C ALA A 180 -10.65 14.38 1.54
N ILE A 181 -10.15 13.57 2.48
CA ILE A 181 -10.04 12.12 2.32
C ILE A 181 -11.37 11.48 2.68
N LYS A 182 -11.84 10.60 1.81
CA LYS A 182 -13.03 9.76 2.03
C LYS A 182 -12.55 8.34 2.38
N PRO A 183 -12.29 8.03 3.66
CA PRO A 183 -11.87 6.68 4.04
C PRO A 183 -12.99 5.69 3.78
N VAL A 184 -12.63 4.45 3.44
CA VAL A 184 -13.60 3.38 3.14
C VAL A 184 -13.42 2.13 4.01
N THR A 185 -12.38 2.11 4.85
CA THR A 185 -12.18 1.08 5.87
C THR A 185 -12.10 1.71 7.27
N PRO A 186 -12.34 0.94 8.34
CA PRO A 186 -12.17 1.41 9.71
C PRO A 186 -10.74 1.92 9.99
N GLN A 187 -9.72 1.17 9.57
CA GLN A 187 -8.32 1.56 9.73
C GLN A 187 -7.98 2.87 8.97
N GLN A 188 -8.47 3.07 7.75
CA GLN A 188 -8.30 4.34 7.03
C GLN A 188 -9.02 5.49 7.75
N SER A 189 -10.19 5.23 8.33
CA SER A 189 -10.95 6.22 9.10
C SER A 189 -10.20 6.63 10.36
N ALA A 190 -9.57 5.67 11.05
CA ALA A 190 -8.74 5.93 12.23
C ALA A 190 -7.49 6.73 11.87
N LEU A 191 -6.80 6.41 10.77
CA LEU A 191 -5.66 7.20 10.28
C LEU A 191 -6.07 8.64 9.92
N VAL A 192 -7.21 8.84 9.25
CA VAL A 192 -7.72 10.18 8.98
C VAL A 192 -8.06 10.91 10.30
N ALA A 193 -8.69 10.22 11.26
CA ALA A 193 -8.99 10.78 12.57
C ALA A 193 -7.73 11.17 13.35
N LEU A 194 -6.64 10.40 13.22
CA LEU A 194 -5.34 10.68 13.84
C LEU A 194 -4.79 12.02 13.33
N TYR A 195 -4.75 12.21 12.00
CA TYR A 195 -4.31 13.47 11.41
C TYR A 195 -5.25 14.64 11.68
N LEU A 196 -6.52 14.37 11.97
CA LEU A 196 -7.47 15.37 12.47
C LEU A 196 -7.27 15.71 13.97
N GLY A 197 -6.45 14.95 14.69
CA GLY A 197 -6.25 15.08 16.14
C GLY A 197 -7.44 14.59 16.97
N LYS A 198 -8.24 13.67 16.42
CA LYS A 198 -9.45 13.12 17.05
C LYS A 198 -9.23 11.76 17.73
N THR A 199 -8.07 11.15 17.50
CA THR A 199 -7.66 9.86 18.08
C THR A 199 -6.13 9.82 18.17
N ASP A 200 -5.59 8.74 18.71
CA ASP A 200 -4.14 8.50 18.84
C ASP A 200 -3.68 7.30 17.99
N SER A 201 -2.36 7.07 17.95
CA SER A 201 -1.78 5.98 17.16
C SER A 201 -2.19 4.61 17.69
N ALA A 202 -2.38 4.44 19.00
CA ALA A 202 -2.77 3.16 19.61
C ALA A 202 -4.17 2.72 19.14
N ALA A 203 -5.11 3.66 19.05
CA ALA A 203 -6.45 3.40 18.53
C ALA A 203 -6.42 2.95 17.06
N VAL A 204 -5.51 3.47 16.23
CA VAL A 204 -5.34 3.00 14.84
C VAL A 204 -4.95 1.52 14.79
N PHE A 205 -4.02 1.09 15.64
CA PHE A 205 -3.61 -0.31 15.69
C PHE A 205 -4.71 -1.21 16.26
N ALA A 206 -5.46 -0.74 17.25
CA ALA A 206 -6.60 -1.48 17.81
C ALA A 206 -7.68 -1.79 16.75
N GLU A 207 -7.95 -0.85 15.84
CA GLU A 207 -8.85 -1.08 14.70
C GLU A 207 -8.37 -2.22 13.79
N ILE A 208 -7.05 -2.36 13.60
CA ILE A 208 -6.47 -3.45 12.80
C ILE A 208 -6.57 -4.79 13.54
N ASP A 209 -6.29 -4.78 14.84
CA ASP A 209 -6.33 -5.99 15.67
C ASP A 209 -7.75 -6.57 15.71
N ALA A 210 -8.77 -5.71 15.76
CA ALA A 210 -10.18 -6.08 15.75
C ALA A 210 -10.68 -6.65 14.39
N LEU A 211 -9.93 -6.49 13.29
CA LEU A 211 -10.36 -6.99 11.99
C LEU A 211 -10.50 -8.51 11.98
N GLN A 212 -11.57 -9.00 11.37
CA GLN A 212 -11.71 -10.41 11.01
C GLN A 212 -11.06 -10.63 9.64
N ALA A 213 -9.73 -10.67 9.63
CA ALA A 213 -8.91 -10.81 8.43
C ALA A 213 -7.74 -11.77 8.67
N PRO A 214 -7.19 -12.43 7.63
CA PRO A 214 -5.99 -13.24 7.75
C PRO A 214 -4.83 -12.44 8.35
N GLU A 215 -3.98 -13.08 9.15
CA GLU A 215 -2.87 -12.40 9.82
C GLU A 215 -1.91 -11.74 8.82
N ALA A 216 -1.72 -12.35 7.65
CA ALA A 216 -0.98 -11.76 6.54
C ALA A 216 -1.49 -10.37 6.15
N VAL A 217 -2.81 -10.20 6.06
CA VAL A 217 -3.47 -8.92 5.76
C VAL A 217 -3.27 -7.93 6.91
N LYS A 218 -3.44 -8.39 8.16
CA LYS A 218 -3.22 -7.52 9.33
C LYS A 218 -1.79 -6.99 9.37
N ARG A 219 -0.79 -7.83 9.11
CA ARG A 219 0.62 -7.42 9.09
C ARG A 219 0.93 -6.35 8.02
N ASP A 220 0.29 -6.42 6.86
CA ASP A 220 0.40 -5.34 5.86
C ASP A 220 -0.22 -4.05 6.37
N LEU A 221 -1.45 -4.13 6.90
CA LEU A 221 -2.15 -2.97 7.44
C LEU A 221 -1.41 -2.33 8.61
N ARG A 222 -0.72 -3.12 9.45
CA ARG A 222 0.15 -2.60 10.51
C ARG A 222 1.40 -1.93 9.95
N SER A 223 1.93 -2.40 8.82
CA SER A 223 3.04 -1.72 8.12
C SER A 223 2.59 -0.37 7.58
N GLU A 224 1.42 -0.33 6.93
CA GLU A 224 0.77 0.89 6.43
C GLU A 224 0.51 1.88 7.58
N ALA A 225 -0.18 1.43 8.63
CA ALA A 225 -0.51 2.26 9.78
C ALA A 225 0.73 2.75 10.52
N GLY A 226 1.77 1.92 10.67
CA GLY A 226 3.04 2.33 11.25
C GLY A 226 3.71 3.45 10.50
N LEU A 227 3.70 3.41 9.16
CA LEU A 227 4.30 4.45 8.35
C LEU A 227 3.55 5.78 8.53
N PHE A 228 2.23 5.77 8.41
CA PHE A 228 1.41 6.99 8.50
C PHE A 228 1.31 7.53 9.93
N ALA A 229 1.10 6.67 10.93
CA ALA A 229 1.03 7.09 12.32
C ALA A 229 2.39 7.58 12.83
N GLY A 230 3.48 6.91 12.45
CA GLY A 230 4.83 7.37 12.78
C GLY A 230 5.14 8.72 12.13
N ALA A 231 4.75 8.94 10.86
CA ALA A 231 4.95 10.22 10.19
C ALA A 231 4.12 11.36 10.80
N TYR A 232 2.92 11.06 11.30
CA TYR A 232 2.15 12.01 12.09
C TYR A 232 2.90 12.39 13.38
N LEU A 233 3.40 11.41 14.12
CA LEU A 233 4.15 11.67 15.36
C LEU A 233 5.42 12.47 15.08
N ASP A 234 6.16 12.09 14.06
CA ASP A 234 7.43 12.71 13.66
C ASP A 234 7.22 14.15 13.18
N TYR A 235 6.48 14.32 12.08
CA TYR A 235 6.43 15.58 11.36
C TYR A 235 5.36 16.54 11.88
N VAL A 236 4.27 16.04 12.48
CA VAL A 236 3.15 16.89 12.93
C VAL A 236 3.23 17.15 14.43
N ARG A 237 3.47 16.11 15.24
CA ARG A 237 3.55 16.22 16.70
C ARG A 237 4.94 16.56 17.21
N GLN A 238 5.98 16.40 16.39
CA GLN A 238 7.38 16.55 16.79
C GLN A 238 7.74 15.60 17.96
N ASP A 239 7.06 14.45 18.02
CA ASP A 239 7.33 13.35 18.95
C ASP A 239 8.19 12.30 18.25
N HIS A 240 9.47 12.64 18.05
CA HIS A 240 10.42 11.80 17.33
C HIS A 240 10.64 10.44 18.04
N GLN A 241 10.61 10.41 19.37
CA GLN A 241 10.76 9.17 20.13
C GLN A 241 9.52 8.27 19.97
N GLY A 242 8.32 8.85 20.02
CA GLY A 242 7.07 8.14 19.73
C GLY A 242 7.02 7.62 18.29
N ALA A 243 7.48 8.42 17.33
CA ALA A 243 7.59 8.02 15.93
C ALA A 243 8.55 6.84 15.74
N LEU A 244 9.76 6.91 16.32
CA LEU A 244 10.75 5.84 16.24
C LEU A 244 10.19 4.52 16.81
N ARG A 245 9.57 4.56 17.99
CA ARG A 245 8.91 3.37 18.59
C ARG A 245 7.84 2.80 17.67
N THR A 246 7.04 3.67 17.04
CA THR A 246 5.96 3.27 16.12
C THR A 246 6.52 2.63 14.85
N TYR A 247 7.58 3.19 14.26
CA TYR A 247 8.24 2.61 13.10
C TYR A 247 8.85 1.24 13.41
N GLN A 248 9.55 1.11 14.54
CA GLN A 248 10.18 -0.15 14.96
C GLN A 248 9.14 -1.24 15.26
N LEU A 249 8.04 -0.90 15.95
CA LEU A 249 6.94 -1.83 16.20
C LEU A 249 6.34 -2.36 14.90
N ALA A 250 6.02 -1.45 13.96
CA ALA A 250 5.46 -1.82 12.67
C ALA A 250 6.44 -2.66 11.84
N LEU A 251 7.73 -2.33 11.86
CA LEU A 251 8.76 -3.06 11.13
C LEU A 251 8.93 -4.51 11.66
N GLY A 252 8.87 -4.70 12.98
CA GLY A 252 8.93 -6.01 13.62
C GLY A 252 7.76 -6.93 13.26
N GLN A 253 6.62 -6.34 12.89
CA GLN A 253 5.41 -7.07 12.50
C GLN A 253 5.22 -7.14 10.97
N SER A 254 5.96 -6.33 10.22
CA SER A 254 5.82 -6.21 8.78
C SER A 254 6.26 -7.47 8.04
N ARG A 255 5.61 -7.77 6.91
CA ARG A 255 6.02 -8.84 5.99
C ARG A 255 7.10 -8.33 5.03
N PRO A 256 8.02 -9.18 4.52
CA PRO A 256 9.06 -8.75 3.58
C PRO A 256 8.53 -7.99 2.36
N ALA A 257 7.36 -8.39 1.84
CA ALA A 257 6.74 -7.78 0.67
C ALA A 257 5.77 -6.61 0.96
N ALA A 258 5.64 -6.18 2.22
CA ALA A 258 4.81 -5.02 2.53
C ALA A 258 5.41 -3.75 1.87
N MET A 259 4.60 -2.98 1.14
CA MET A 259 5.06 -1.86 0.31
C MET A 259 5.77 -0.77 1.14
N GLU A 260 5.28 -0.52 2.35
CA GLU A 260 5.79 0.52 3.25
C GLU A 260 7.05 0.10 4.01
N ARG A 261 7.43 -1.19 3.97
CA ARG A 261 8.50 -1.74 4.81
C ARG A 261 9.83 -0.99 4.63
N GLN A 262 10.22 -0.71 3.39
CA GLN A 262 11.49 -0.03 3.13
C GLN A 262 11.47 1.42 3.63
N LEU A 263 10.33 2.10 3.53
CA LEU A 263 10.17 3.45 4.08
C LEU A 263 10.16 3.45 5.62
N LEU A 264 9.61 2.42 6.27
CA LEU A 264 9.75 2.23 7.71
C LEU A 264 11.22 2.09 8.12
N ILE A 265 12.01 1.29 7.39
CA ILE A 265 13.46 1.12 7.63
C ILE A 265 14.18 2.47 7.49
N GLN A 266 13.95 3.18 6.37
CA GLN A 266 14.57 4.48 6.11
C GLN A 266 14.21 5.52 7.19
N SER A 267 12.94 5.58 7.59
CA SER A 267 12.44 6.56 8.57
C SER A 267 12.96 6.25 9.98
N SER A 268 12.96 4.99 10.39
CA SER A 268 13.55 4.55 11.66
C SER A 268 15.04 4.91 11.73
N ARG A 269 15.80 4.57 10.68
CA ARG A 269 17.24 4.85 10.62
C ARG A 269 17.54 6.35 10.65
N ALA A 270 16.74 7.16 9.96
CA ALA A 270 16.92 8.61 9.98
C ALA A 270 16.80 9.18 11.41
N LEU A 271 15.78 8.76 12.17
CA LEU A 271 15.59 9.21 13.55
C LEU A 271 16.66 8.67 14.52
N GLU A 272 17.14 7.45 14.31
CA GLU A 272 18.26 6.88 15.08
C GLU A 272 19.57 7.63 14.86
N LEU A 273 19.78 8.20 13.67
CA LEU A 273 20.97 9.00 13.36
C LEU A 273 20.85 10.42 13.92
N SER A 274 19.65 11.02 13.90
CA SER A 274 19.40 12.36 14.43
C SER A 274 19.37 12.45 15.96
N SER A 275 19.28 11.31 16.66
CA SER A 275 19.25 11.23 18.13
C SER A 275 20.61 10.92 18.77
N ARG A 276 21.66 10.78 17.97
CA ARG A 276 23.06 10.65 18.41
C ARG A 276 23.74 12.01 18.42
#